data_AF-A0A7S0PJQ5-F1
#
_entry.id   AF-A0A7S0PJQ5-F1
#
_cell.length_a   1.000
_cell.length_b   1.000
_cell.length_c   1.000
_cell.angle_alpha   90.00
_cell.angle_beta   90.00
_cell.angle_gamma   90.00
#
_symmetry.space_group_name_H-M   'P 1'
#
loop_
_entity.id
_entity.type
_entity.pdbx_description
1 polymer ?
#
loop_
_entity_poly.entity_id
_entity_poly.type
_entity_poly.pdbx_seq_one_letter_code
_entity_poly.pdbx_strand_id
1 'polypeptide(L)'
;QEFMHGALRTPARNVGTSTRAFFTRTSRAMRDGTASAPSASKRLTFSTDYLTPLTTAEDFVQGERGQDAVVLLNTEIPMHALTLWQLSAYRVCADGGANRVQSLRSVYESAARKAKYTGPDAFKHPDRVVGDMDSISPSVRAMYECEDGVCVFDDQSTDQETTDFVQCLR
;
A
#
# COMPACT_ATOMS: atom_id res chain seq x y z
N GLN A 1 38.29 39.39 -40.41
CA GLN A 1 39.04 38.26 -40.98
C GLN A 1 38.31 37.01 -40.52
N GLU A 2 37.76 36.27 -41.49
CA GLU A 2 37.00 34.99 -41.42
C GLU A 2 35.60 35.05 -40.77
N PHE A 3 34.44 34.85 -41.46
CA PHE A 3 33.92 33.70 -42.25
C PHE A 3 33.93 32.40 -41.42
N MET A 4 32.87 31.59 -41.22
CA MET A 4 31.75 31.16 -42.07
C MET A 4 30.63 30.48 -41.24
N HIS A 5 29.40 30.62 -41.75
CA HIS A 5 28.29 29.65 -41.85
C HIS A 5 27.52 29.14 -40.61
N GLY A 6 26.25 29.55 -40.57
CA GLY A 6 25.19 28.77 -39.94
C GLY A 6 24.55 27.75 -40.87
N ALA A 7 23.66 26.91 -40.32
CA ALA A 7 22.45 26.42 -40.97
C ALA A 7 21.55 25.71 -39.95
N LEU A 8 20.23 25.88 -40.18
CA LEU A 8 19.11 25.26 -39.48
C LEU A 8 19.07 23.72 -39.62
N ARG A 9 18.44 23.03 -38.64
CA ARG A 9 17.18 22.26 -38.79
C ARG A 9 16.87 21.37 -37.56
N THR A 10 15.66 21.60 -37.01
CA THR A 10 14.63 20.71 -36.42
C THR A 10 14.89 19.24 -36.01
N PRO A 11 14.05 18.69 -35.10
CA PRO A 11 14.41 17.63 -34.16
C PRO A 11 14.23 16.21 -34.70
N ALA A 12 15.06 15.29 -34.20
CA ALA A 12 14.89 13.86 -34.41
C ALA A 12 13.98 13.26 -33.32
N ARG A 13 12.98 12.52 -33.79
CA ARG A 13 11.92 11.82 -33.08
C ARG A 13 12.24 10.32 -33.05
N ASN A 14 11.75 9.62 -32.01
CA ASN A 14 11.59 8.16 -31.87
C ASN A 14 12.91 7.35 -31.72
N VAL A 15 13.00 6.23 -31.01
CA VAL A 15 12.10 5.10 -30.65
C VAL A 15 12.69 4.54 -29.33
N GLY A 16 11.98 4.37 -28.22
CA GLY A 16 11.06 3.25 -27.95
C GLY A 16 11.77 2.06 -27.29
N THR A 17 11.63 1.91 -25.96
CA THR A 17 11.72 0.62 -25.26
C THR A 17 10.80 0.66 -24.04
N SER A 18 9.50 0.66 -24.32
CA SER A 18 8.48 0.29 -23.34
C SER A 18 8.54 -1.23 -23.20
N THR A 19 9.12 -1.72 -22.10
CA THR A 19 9.08 -3.14 -21.76
C THR A 19 7.67 -3.47 -21.28
N ARG A 20 6.74 -3.58 -22.22
CA ARG A 20 5.39 -4.09 -21.98
C ARG A 20 5.51 -5.59 -21.79
N ALA A 21 5.45 -6.06 -20.55
CA ALA A 21 5.36 -7.49 -20.25
C ALA A 21 4.01 -8.01 -20.77
N PHE A 22 4.01 -8.53 -22.01
CA PHE A 22 2.89 -9.28 -22.56
C PHE A 22 2.97 -10.71 -22.05
N PHE A 23 2.16 -11.04 -21.05
CA PHE A 23 1.84 -12.45 -20.77
C PHE A 23 0.74 -12.89 -21.74
N THR A 24 1.11 -13.69 -22.74
CA THR A 24 0.18 -14.31 -23.69
C THR A 24 -0.58 -15.44 -23.02
N ARG A 25 -1.90 -15.31 -22.99
CA ARG A 25 -2.84 -16.34 -22.52
C ARG A 25 -3.03 -17.39 -23.62
N THR A 26 -2.48 -18.59 -23.43
CA THR A 26 -2.88 -19.77 -24.18
C THR A 26 -3.77 -20.65 -23.31
N SER A 27 -5.08 -20.64 -23.59
CA SER A 27 -5.96 -21.73 -23.17
C SER A 27 -6.83 -22.10 -24.37
N ARG A 28 -6.36 -23.10 -25.12
CA ARG A 28 -7.08 -23.73 -26.21
C ARG A 28 -8.04 -24.75 -25.58
N ALA A 29 -9.33 -24.42 -25.48
CA ALA A 29 -10.35 -25.39 -25.11
C ALA A 29 -11.04 -25.86 -26.40
N MET A 30 -10.82 -27.12 -26.76
CA MET A 30 -11.61 -27.80 -27.77
C MET A 30 -13.04 -28.02 -27.24
N ARG A 31 -14.02 -27.80 -28.10
CA ARG A 31 -15.44 -28.11 -27.86
C ARG A 31 -15.67 -29.59 -28.16
N ASP A 32 -16.22 -30.33 -27.22
CA ASP A 32 -17.56 -30.93 -27.33
C ASP A 32 -17.90 -31.70 -26.05
N GLY A 33 -19.17 -31.65 -25.64
CA GLY A 33 -19.68 -32.45 -24.53
C GLY A 33 -20.60 -31.66 -23.60
N THR A 34 -21.90 -31.86 -23.79
CA THR A 34 -22.99 -31.39 -22.92
C THR A 34 -22.78 -31.87 -21.47
N ALA A 35 -22.48 -30.96 -20.56
CA ALA A 35 -22.54 -31.19 -19.12
C ALA A 35 -23.05 -29.92 -18.43
N SER A 36 -23.97 -30.12 -17.49
CA SER A 36 -24.64 -29.10 -16.66
C SER A 36 -23.68 -28.02 -16.16
N ALA A 37 -24.07 -26.75 -16.33
CA ALA A 37 -23.29 -25.59 -15.89
C ALA A 37 -22.98 -25.68 -14.39
N PRO A 38 -21.71 -25.72 -13.97
CA PRO A 38 -21.38 -25.48 -12.57
C PRO A 38 -21.66 -24.01 -12.26
N SER A 39 -22.28 -23.75 -11.11
CA SER A 39 -22.39 -22.42 -10.53
C SER A 39 -21.03 -21.73 -10.65
N ALA A 40 -20.99 -20.58 -11.33
CA ALA A 40 -19.75 -19.88 -11.62
C ALA A 40 -19.09 -19.47 -10.30
N SER A 41 -18.16 -20.28 -9.80
CA SER A 41 -17.24 -19.87 -8.74
C SER A 41 -16.61 -18.57 -9.19
N LYS A 42 -16.92 -17.46 -8.49
CA LYS A 42 -16.28 -16.16 -8.70
C LYS A 42 -14.78 -16.43 -8.65
N ARG A 43 -14.12 -16.32 -9.81
CA ARG A 43 -12.67 -16.41 -9.89
C ARG A 43 -12.14 -15.24 -9.06
N LEU A 44 -11.62 -15.53 -7.87
CA LEU A 44 -10.90 -14.55 -7.06
C LEU A 44 -9.66 -14.16 -7.85
N THR A 45 -9.71 -13.01 -8.52
CA THR A 45 -8.54 -12.38 -9.12
C THR A 45 -7.80 -11.66 -8.01
N PHE A 46 -6.79 -12.30 -7.44
CA PHE A 46 -5.89 -11.62 -6.52
C PHE A 46 -4.96 -10.72 -7.34
N SER A 47 -5.18 -9.40 -7.26
CA SER A 47 -4.29 -8.41 -7.85
C SER A 47 -3.09 -8.23 -6.91
N THR A 48 -1.88 -8.43 -7.42
CA THR A 48 -0.63 -8.24 -6.66
C THR A 48 -0.22 -6.76 -6.56
N ASP A 49 -1.10 -5.83 -6.96
CA ASP A 49 -0.77 -4.40 -7.10
C ASP A 49 -0.49 -3.73 -5.74
N TYR A 50 -0.71 -4.42 -4.62
CA TYR A 50 -0.28 -3.97 -3.29
C TYR A 50 1.25 -3.94 -3.11
N LEU A 51 2.00 -4.57 -4.03
CA LEU A 51 3.46 -4.62 -3.98
C LEU A 51 4.12 -3.60 -4.90
N THR A 52 3.35 -2.87 -5.71
CA THR A 52 3.88 -1.82 -6.59
C THR A 52 4.14 -0.55 -5.78
N PRO A 53 5.37 -0.01 -5.77
CA PRO A 53 5.65 1.22 -5.03
C PRO A 53 4.84 2.42 -5.54
N LEU A 54 4.48 3.35 -4.65
CA LEU A 54 3.92 4.65 -5.01
C LEU A 54 5.00 5.49 -5.71
N THR A 55 4.80 5.81 -6.98
CA THR A 55 5.81 6.48 -7.83
C THR A 55 5.28 7.69 -8.58
N THR A 56 3.96 7.77 -8.78
CA THR A 56 3.29 8.86 -9.49
C THR A 56 2.45 9.68 -8.52
N ALA A 57 2.11 10.92 -8.88
CA ALA A 57 1.20 11.75 -8.07
C ALA A 57 -0.22 11.15 -7.99
N GLU A 58 -0.64 10.39 -9.00
CA GLU A 58 -1.94 9.71 -9.05
C GLU A 58 -2.05 8.62 -7.98
N ASP A 59 -0.94 7.94 -7.66
CA ASP A 59 -0.90 6.88 -6.65
C ASP A 59 -1.26 7.41 -5.25
N PHE A 60 -1.00 8.70 -4.97
CA PHE A 60 -1.27 9.34 -3.66
C PHE A 60 -2.73 9.79 -3.50
N VAL A 61 -3.48 9.88 -4.60
CA VAL A 61 -4.91 10.23 -4.60
C VAL A 61 -5.79 9.02 -4.90
N GLN A 62 -5.18 7.84 -5.06
CA GLN A 62 -5.90 6.61 -5.27
C GLN A 62 -6.76 6.29 -4.04
N GLY A 63 -8.02 5.94 -4.30
CA GLY A 63 -8.96 5.56 -3.25
C GLY A 63 -8.63 4.22 -2.61
N GLU A 64 -9.12 4.06 -1.38
CA GLU A 64 -8.99 2.82 -0.60
C GLU A 64 -9.88 1.71 -1.18
N ARG A 65 -9.44 0.46 -1.00
CA ARG A 65 -10.15 -0.74 -1.41
C ARG A 65 -11.06 -1.19 -0.27
N GLY A 66 -12.35 -0.90 -0.41
CA GLY A 66 -13.35 -1.04 0.66
C GLY A 66 -13.57 -2.42 1.30
N GLN A 67 -12.86 -3.46 0.87
CA GLN A 67 -12.94 -4.82 1.45
C GLN A 67 -11.63 -5.28 2.09
N ASP A 68 -10.57 -4.47 2.01
CA ASP A 68 -9.25 -4.88 2.44
C ASP A 68 -8.94 -4.32 3.82
N ALA A 69 -8.38 -5.18 4.67
CA ALA A 69 -7.81 -4.81 5.95
C ALA A 69 -6.34 -5.24 6.02
N VAL A 70 -5.52 -4.47 6.75
CA VAL A 70 -4.13 -4.79 7.01
C VAL A 70 -3.86 -4.79 8.51
N VAL A 71 -3.13 -5.81 8.98
CA VAL A 71 -2.61 -5.87 10.35
C VAL A 71 -1.10 -5.63 10.29
N LEU A 72 -0.64 -4.67 11.07
CA LEU A 72 0.76 -4.28 11.19
C LEU A 72 1.35 -4.82 12.47
N LEU A 73 2.29 -5.76 12.33
CA LEU A 73 2.98 -6.38 13.45
C LEU A 73 4.21 -5.57 13.87
N ASN A 74 4.71 -5.82 15.09
CA ASN A 74 5.96 -5.24 15.59
C ASN A 74 7.21 -5.91 14.98
N THR A 75 7.30 -5.94 13.66
CA THR A 75 8.46 -6.42 12.91
C THR A 75 9.01 -5.31 12.02
N GLU A 76 10.24 -5.47 11.52
CA GLU A 76 10.71 -4.60 10.44
C GLU A 76 9.81 -4.74 9.21
N ILE A 77 9.44 -3.61 8.61
CA ILE A 77 8.47 -3.57 7.53
C ILE A 77 9.18 -3.43 6.19
N PRO A 78 8.86 -4.27 5.19
CA PRO A 78 9.41 -4.11 3.85
C PRO A 78 8.90 -2.82 3.19
N MET A 79 9.75 -2.16 2.41
CA MET A 79 9.41 -0.89 1.75
C MET A 79 8.14 -0.91 0.87
N HIS A 80 7.72 -2.08 0.37
CA HIS A 80 6.53 -2.21 -0.47
C HIS A 80 5.23 -2.27 0.35
N ALA A 81 5.31 -2.42 1.68
CA ALA A 81 4.13 -2.43 2.55
C ALA A 81 3.40 -1.08 2.58
N LEU A 82 4.05 0.01 2.17
CA LEU A 82 3.40 1.32 2.10
C LEU A 82 2.19 1.29 1.16
N THR A 83 2.29 0.64 0.00
CA THR A 83 1.19 0.59 -0.95
C THR A 83 0.03 -0.22 -0.39
N LEU A 84 0.31 -1.36 0.24
CA LEU A 84 -0.70 -2.14 0.96
C LEU A 84 -1.39 -1.29 2.03
N TRP A 85 -0.61 -0.55 2.82
CA TRP A 85 -1.12 0.33 3.86
C TRP A 85 -2.02 1.44 3.30
N GLN A 86 -1.59 2.18 2.27
CA GLN A 86 -2.38 3.28 1.70
C GLN A 86 -3.67 2.77 1.02
N LEU A 87 -3.65 1.58 0.42
CA LEU A 87 -4.81 1.04 -0.31
C LEU A 87 -5.81 0.28 0.58
N SER A 88 -5.44 -0.16 1.78
CA SER A 88 -6.36 -0.89 2.67
C SER A 88 -7.45 0.04 3.20
N ALA A 89 -8.70 -0.41 3.31
CA ALA A 89 -9.76 0.40 3.90
C ALA A 89 -9.74 0.39 5.43
N TYR A 90 -9.08 -0.59 6.03
CA TYR A 90 -8.97 -0.73 7.48
C TYR A 90 -7.55 -1.13 7.90
N ARG A 91 -7.03 -0.50 8.94
CA ARG A 91 -5.63 -0.59 9.38
C ARG A 91 -5.59 -0.82 10.87
N VAL A 92 -5.02 -1.95 11.26
CA VAL A 92 -4.84 -2.31 12.67
C VAL A 92 -3.36 -2.48 12.95
N CYS A 93 -2.90 -1.92 14.06
CA CYS A 93 -1.57 -2.17 14.60
C CYS A 93 -1.68 -3.14 15.78
N ALA A 94 -0.89 -4.21 15.76
CA ALA A 94 -0.71 -5.10 16.89
C ALA A 94 0.33 -4.47 17.83
N ASP A 95 -0.14 -3.80 18.87
CA ASP A 95 0.60 -3.05 19.88
C ASP A 95 1.83 -2.31 19.31
N GLY A 96 3.03 -2.86 19.50
CA GLY A 96 4.29 -2.28 19.05
C GLY A 96 4.40 -2.10 17.52
N GLY A 97 3.50 -2.70 16.75
CA GLY A 97 3.29 -2.41 15.32
C GLY A 97 3.00 -0.93 15.06
N ALA A 98 2.38 -0.21 16.00
CA ALA A 98 2.14 1.23 15.91
C ALA A 98 3.45 2.02 15.76
N ASN A 99 4.53 1.59 16.42
CA ASN A 99 5.84 2.23 16.28
C ASN A 99 6.37 2.16 14.84
N ARG A 100 5.95 1.15 14.07
CA ARG A 100 6.41 0.91 12.70
C ARG A 100 5.70 1.77 11.68
N VAL A 101 4.58 2.40 12.03
CA VAL A 101 3.89 3.38 11.17
C VAL A 101 4.80 4.56 10.84
N GLN A 102 5.69 4.96 11.73
CA GLN A 102 6.67 6.01 11.45
C GLN A 102 7.64 5.63 10.32
N SER A 103 8.00 4.34 10.21
CA SER A 103 8.80 3.84 9.09
C SER A 103 8.02 3.96 7.78
N LEU A 104 6.74 3.58 7.77
CA LEU A 104 5.86 3.77 6.60
C LEU A 104 5.73 5.25 6.23
N ARG A 105 5.59 6.13 7.22
CA ARG A 105 5.53 7.58 7.02
C ARG A 105 6.78 8.13 6.33
N SER A 106 7.96 7.67 6.76
CA SER A 106 9.23 8.06 6.16
C SER A 106 9.35 7.61 4.70
N VAL A 107 8.86 6.39 4.39
CA VAL A 107 8.80 5.88 3.01
C VAL A 107 7.83 6.72 2.17
N TYR A 108 6.68 7.09 2.73
CA TYR A 108 5.67 7.92 2.08
C TYR A 108 6.21 9.30 1.72
N GLU A 109 6.85 10.01 2.65
CA GLU A 109 7.41 11.34 2.39
C GLU A 109 8.50 11.29 1.30
N SER A 110 9.32 10.24 1.31
CA SER A 110 10.33 10.00 0.28
C SER A 110 9.70 9.76 -1.10
N ALA A 111 8.63 8.97 -1.15
CA ALA A 111 7.90 8.68 -2.38
C ALA A 111 7.18 9.93 -2.91
N ALA A 112 6.47 10.68 -2.05
CA ALA A 112 5.76 11.90 -2.41
C ALA A 112 6.70 12.95 -3.00
N ARG A 113 7.88 13.13 -2.39
CA ARG A 113 8.92 14.04 -2.90
C ARG A 113 9.43 13.62 -4.27
N LYS A 114 9.69 12.32 -4.49
CA LYS A 114 10.14 11.79 -5.79
C LYS A 114 9.08 11.95 -6.88
N ALA A 115 7.82 11.72 -6.52
CA ALA A 115 6.67 11.89 -7.41
C ALA A 115 6.32 13.37 -7.67
N LYS A 116 6.96 14.31 -6.95
CA LYS A 116 6.61 15.74 -6.95
C LYS A 116 5.13 15.98 -6.62
N TYR A 117 4.59 15.17 -5.70
CA TYR A 117 3.22 15.32 -5.23
C TYR A 117 3.11 16.58 -4.36
N THR A 118 2.19 17.47 -4.71
CA THR A 118 1.95 18.76 -4.03
C THR A 118 0.55 18.87 -3.44
N GLY A 119 -0.19 17.77 -3.36
CA GLY A 119 -1.51 17.74 -2.76
C GLY A 119 -1.48 17.78 -1.23
N PRO A 120 -2.66 17.74 -0.57
CA PRO A 120 -2.72 17.60 0.88
C PRO A 120 -2.08 16.28 1.31
N ASP A 121 -1.67 16.24 2.58
CA ASP A 121 -1.15 15.02 3.15
C ASP A 121 -2.22 13.92 3.17
N ALA A 122 -2.04 12.91 2.32
CA ALA A 122 -2.95 11.80 2.15
C ALA A 122 -2.54 10.56 2.97
N PHE A 123 -1.52 10.67 3.82
CA PHE A 123 -1.06 9.54 4.61
C PHE A 123 -2.15 9.05 5.56
N LYS A 124 -2.39 7.75 5.51
CA LYS A 124 -3.41 7.09 6.31
C LYS A 124 -2.86 6.65 7.66
N HIS A 125 -3.59 6.97 8.72
CA HIS A 125 -3.28 6.59 10.09
C HIS A 125 -3.91 5.21 10.41
N PRO A 126 -3.43 4.49 11.45
CA PRO A 126 -4.11 3.30 11.93
C PRO A 126 -5.53 3.64 12.40
N ASP A 127 -6.50 2.80 12.07
CA ASP A 127 -7.85 2.89 12.64
C ASP A 127 -7.83 2.41 14.10
N ARG A 128 -7.02 1.37 14.39
CA ARG A 128 -6.89 0.81 15.72
C ARG A 128 -5.45 0.41 16.08
N VAL A 129 -5.13 0.51 17.37
CA VAL A 129 -4.02 -0.19 18.01
C VAL A 129 -4.61 -1.16 19.02
N VAL A 130 -4.30 -2.45 18.88
CA VAL A 130 -4.84 -3.54 19.68
C VAL A 130 -3.69 -4.28 20.36
N GLY A 131 -3.83 -4.56 21.64
CA GLY A 131 -2.84 -5.28 22.46
C GLY A 131 -2.82 -4.79 23.89
N ASP A 132 -1.85 -5.22 24.69
CA ASP A 132 -1.73 -4.79 26.10
C ASP A 132 -0.92 -3.49 26.30
N MET A 133 -0.47 -2.88 25.20
CA MET A 133 0.24 -1.61 25.16
C MET A 133 1.62 -1.64 25.84
N ASP A 134 2.24 -2.81 25.97
CA ASP A 134 3.55 -2.98 26.58
C ASP A 134 4.72 -2.71 25.61
N SER A 135 4.44 -2.79 24.31
CA SER A 135 5.42 -2.69 23.23
C SER A 135 5.32 -1.38 22.45
N ILE A 136 4.18 -0.70 22.45
CA ILE A 136 4.05 0.65 21.90
C ILE A 136 4.86 1.65 22.73
N SER A 137 5.61 2.52 22.06
CA SER A 137 6.36 3.57 22.76
C SER A 137 5.41 4.65 23.29
N PRO A 138 5.66 5.24 24.48
CA PRO A 138 4.81 6.27 25.06
C PRO A 138 4.63 7.50 24.15
N SER A 139 5.66 7.86 23.38
CA SER A 139 5.60 9.00 22.45
C SER A 139 4.69 8.72 21.25
N VAL A 140 4.72 7.50 20.71
CA VAL A 140 3.83 7.10 19.60
C VAL A 140 2.39 6.98 20.11
N ARG A 141 2.19 6.41 21.29
CA ARG A 141 0.87 6.36 21.94
C ARG A 141 0.29 7.77 22.13
N ALA A 142 1.06 8.68 22.74
CA ALA A 142 0.63 10.05 22.97
C ALA A 142 0.31 10.80 21.67
N MET A 143 1.06 10.57 20.57
CA MET A 143 0.76 11.16 19.26
C MET A 143 -0.66 10.81 18.81
N TYR A 144 -1.02 9.53 18.83
CA TYR A 144 -2.33 9.08 18.36
C TYR A 144 -3.46 9.38 19.35
N GLU A 145 -3.18 9.45 20.65
CA GLU A 145 -4.17 9.88 21.65
C GLU A 145 -4.46 11.38 21.60
N CYS A 146 -3.49 12.21 21.21
CA CYS A 146 -3.69 13.66 21.07
C CYS A 146 -4.49 14.04 19.81
N GLU A 147 -4.50 13.19 18.78
CA GLU A 147 -5.24 13.41 17.55
C GLU A 147 -6.64 12.80 17.64
N ASP A 148 -7.59 13.57 18.18
CA ASP A 148 -8.97 13.13 18.40
C ASP A 148 -9.59 12.49 17.14
N GLY A 149 -10.07 11.25 17.29
CA GLY A 149 -10.76 10.51 16.24
C GLY A 149 -9.87 9.90 15.16
N VAL A 150 -8.54 9.95 15.32
CA VAL A 150 -7.59 9.36 14.36
C VAL A 150 -7.37 7.87 14.59
N CYS A 151 -7.33 7.41 15.84
CA CYS A 151 -7.07 6.01 16.18
C CYS A 151 -7.76 5.61 17.47
N VAL A 152 -8.30 4.37 17.51
CA VAL A 152 -8.86 3.76 18.73
C VAL A 152 -7.83 2.83 19.37
N PHE A 153 -7.72 2.87 20.69
CA PHE A 153 -6.89 1.93 21.45
C PHE A 153 -7.78 0.87 22.10
N ASP A 154 -7.55 -0.39 21.75
CA ASP A 154 -8.19 -1.55 22.37
C ASP A 154 -7.19 -2.25 23.30
N ASP A 155 -7.22 -1.89 24.57
CA ASP A 155 -6.39 -2.48 25.61
C ASP A 155 -6.86 -3.91 25.92
N GLN A 156 -5.97 -4.88 25.70
CA GLN A 156 -6.17 -6.31 25.91
C GLN A 156 -5.34 -6.86 27.08
N SER A 157 -4.90 -6.00 28.01
CA SER A 157 -4.07 -6.39 29.16
C SER A 157 -4.64 -7.52 30.02
N THR A 158 -5.95 -7.79 29.96
CA THR A 158 -6.60 -8.90 30.67
C THR A 158 -6.49 -10.26 29.97
N ASP A 159 -6.14 -10.32 28.68
CA ASP A 159 -5.99 -11.57 27.91
C ASP A 159 -4.51 -11.80 27.54
N GLN A 160 -3.80 -12.44 28.47
CA GLN A 160 -2.37 -12.74 28.34
C GLN A 160 -2.09 -14.09 27.67
N GLU A 161 -3.15 -14.84 27.30
CA GLU A 161 -3.04 -16.18 26.73
C GLU A 161 -3.12 -16.15 25.19
N THR A 162 -3.38 -14.98 24.60
CA THR A 162 -3.41 -14.79 23.15
C THR A 162 -2.48 -13.68 22.70
N THR A 163 -1.89 -13.85 21.52
CA THR A 163 -0.98 -12.84 20.96
C THR A 163 -1.77 -11.64 20.42
N ASP A 164 -1.14 -10.46 20.40
CA ASP A 164 -1.74 -9.25 19.82
C ASP A 164 -2.22 -9.47 18.38
N PHE A 165 -1.50 -10.30 17.61
CA PHE A 165 -1.94 -10.67 16.27
C PHE A 165 -3.30 -11.35 16.27
N VAL A 166 -3.52 -12.33 17.17
CA VAL A 166 -4.81 -13.03 17.27
C VAL A 166 -5.88 -12.09 17.78
N GLN A 167 -5.55 -11.20 18.73
CA GLN A 167 -6.47 -10.20 19.25
C GLN A 167 -6.93 -9.22 18.15
N CYS A 168 -6.05 -8.80 17.24
CA CYS A 168 -6.39 -7.97 16.08
C CYS A 168 -7.42 -8.60 15.12
N LEU A 169 -7.57 -9.93 15.13
CA LEU A 169 -8.46 -10.66 14.23
C LEU A 169 -9.87 -10.89 14.81
N ARG A 170 -10.09 -10.54 16.08
CA ARG A 170 -11.37 -10.69 16.77
C ARG A 170 -12.29 -9.51 16.50
#